data_AF-A0A2N1U2H5-F1
#
_entry.id   AF-A0A2N1U2H5-F1
#
_cell.length_a   1.000
_cell.length_b   1.000
_cell.length_c   1.000
_cell.angle_alpha   90.00
_cell.angle_beta   90.00
_cell.angle_gamma   90.00
#
_symmetry.space_group_name_H-M   'P 1'
#
loop_
_entity.id
_entity.type
_entity.pdbx_description
1 polymer ?
#
loop_
_entity_poly.entity_id
_entity_poly.type
_entity_poly.pdbx_seq_one_letter_code
_entity_poly.pdbx_strand_id
1 'polypeptide(L)'
;MANLNPTLDRQHQAAVELLGREPRTPFTIKTLCPDGTPQVLMADPVFKEDGVWKPFPAFLWLVCPRLKNLVADLEQKGQVREFSQKLSSDDDFKDKFLHGQNEIARLRVSMAEKIYPGELPEHIREILSTTTIAGSRDFKGVKCLHSHLAQELAFHNNPIGAEVLEQVKNCSKTDCCGKYNSIRSDL
;
A
#
# COMPACT_ATOMS: atom_id res chain seq x y z
N MET A 1 -5.41 -29.67 10.47
CA MET A 1 -6.30 -28.49 10.61
C MET A 1 -5.66 -27.59 11.65
N ALA A 2 -4.95 -26.55 11.22
CA ALA A 2 -4.20 -25.69 12.13
C ALA A 2 -5.18 -24.81 12.92
N ASN A 3 -5.08 -24.82 14.25
CA ASN A 3 -5.77 -23.89 15.14
C ASN A 3 -5.28 -22.47 14.84
N LEU A 4 -5.99 -21.75 13.96
CA LEU A 4 -5.78 -20.32 13.78
C LEU A 4 -6.37 -19.57 14.99
N ASN A 5 -5.65 -18.54 15.43
CA ASN A 5 -6.03 -17.71 16.57
C ASN A 5 -7.33 -16.94 16.22
N PRO A 6 -8.43 -17.06 16.98
CA PRO A 6 -9.71 -16.41 16.66
C PRO A 6 -9.64 -14.89 16.44
N THR A 7 -8.66 -14.22 17.07
CA THR A 7 -8.41 -12.79 16.86
C THR A 7 -7.85 -12.51 15.47
N LEU A 8 -6.98 -13.39 14.96
CA LEU A 8 -6.40 -13.28 13.63
C LEU A 8 -7.46 -13.45 12.54
N ASP A 9 -8.40 -14.39 12.73
CA ASP A 9 -9.50 -14.62 11.78
C ASP A 9 -10.43 -13.40 11.70
N ARG A 10 -10.76 -12.79 12.85
CA ARG A 10 -11.57 -11.56 12.89
C ARG A 10 -10.86 -10.39 12.20
N GLN A 11 -9.56 -10.22 12.43
CA GLN A 11 -8.78 -9.16 11.78
C GLN A 11 -8.68 -9.37 10.27
N HIS A 12 -8.47 -10.61 9.83
CA HIS A 12 -8.44 -10.96 8.41
C HIS A 12 -9.80 -10.69 7.75
N GLN A 13 -10.91 -11.10 8.37
CA GLN A 13 -12.24 -10.81 7.85
C GLN A 13 -12.49 -9.30 7.72
N ALA A 14 -12.17 -8.52 8.76
CA ALA A 14 -12.27 -7.07 8.70
C ALA A 14 -11.40 -6.46 7.58
N ALA A 15 -10.20 -7.00 7.35
CA ALA A 15 -9.33 -6.55 6.26
C ALA A 15 -9.95 -6.79 4.88
N VAL A 16 -10.58 -7.96 4.66
CA VAL A 16 -11.28 -8.28 3.40
C VAL A 16 -12.50 -7.37 3.20
N GLU A 17 -13.28 -7.14 4.24
CA GLU A 17 -14.43 -6.22 4.20
C GLU A 17 -13.99 -4.79 3.83
N LEU A 18 -12.91 -4.29 4.45
CA LEU A 18 -12.36 -2.95 4.18
C LEU A 18 -11.70 -2.83 2.80
N LEU A 19 -11.13 -3.91 2.28
CA LEU A 19 -10.63 -3.98 0.92
C LEU A 19 -11.78 -3.83 -0.10
N GLY A 20 -12.99 -4.27 0.26
CA GLY A 20 -14.22 -4.10 -0.53
C GLY A 20 -14.31 -4.98 -1.77
N ARG A 21 -13.43 -5.98 -1.87
CA ARG A 21 -13.36 -6.97 -2.96
C ARG A 21 -12.60 -8.20 -2.47
N GLU A 22 -12.81 -9.32 -3.15
CA GLU A 22 -11.99 -10.51 -2.93
C GLU A 22 -10.52 -10.22 -3.28
N PRO A 23 -9.56 -10.57 -2.40
CA PRO A 23 -8.15 -10.39 -2.65
C PRO A 23 -7.68 -11.34 -3.75
N ARG A 24 -7.01 -10.81 -4.78
CA ARG A 24 -6.47 -11.62 -5.89
C ARG A 24 -5.26 -12.48 -5.51
N THR A 25 -4.65 -12.18 -4.38
CA THR A 25 -3.44 -12.83 -3.89
C THR A 25 -3.46 -12.80 -2.36
N PRO A 26 -2.83 -13.76 -1.66
CA PRO A 26 -2.71 -13.71 -0.21
C PRO A 26 -2.11 -12.38 0.25
N PHE A 27 -2.45 -11.98 1.47
CA PHE A 27 -1.93 -10.76 2.06
C PHE A 27 -1.72 -10.92 3.56
N THR A 28 -0.95 -10.00 4.12
CA THR A 28 -0.77 -9.82 5.55
C THR A 28 -1.23 -8.43 5.96
N ILE A 29 -1.70 -8.29 7.20
CA ILE A 29 -1.99 -6.97 7.78
C ILE A 29 -0.65 -6.39 8.25
N LYS A 30 -0.17 -5.35 7.57
CA LYS A 30 1.12 -4.73 7.83
C LYS A 30 1.05 -3.73 8.97
N THR A 31 -0.04 -2.96 9.06
CA THR A 31 -0.27 -2.02 10.17
C THR A 31 -1.73 -1.98 10.57
N LEU A 32 -1.96 -1.57 11.83
CA LEU A 32 -3.27 -1.34 12.43
C LEU A 32 -3.38 0.12 12.87
N CYS A 33 -4.58 0.69 12.79
CA CYS A 33 -4.92 1.93 13.48
C CYS A 33 -4.92 1.70 15.01
N PRO A 34 -4.79 2.75 15.85
CA PRO A 34 -4.80 2.57 17.31
C PRO A 34 -6.10 2.00 17.88
N ASP A 35 -7.21 2.07 17.14
CA ASP A 35 -8.49 1.45 17.48
C ASP A 35 -8.59 -0.04 17.05
N GLY A 36 -7.53 -0.60 16.46
CA GLY A 36 -7.47 -1.99 16.01
C GLY A 36 -7.95 -2.22 14.57
N THR A 37 -8.37 -1.18 13.84
CA THR A 37 -8.79 -1.30 12.43
C THR A 37 -7.59 -1.62 11.54
N PRO A 38 -7.67 -2.60 10.60
CA PRO A 38 -6.67 -2.77 9.56
C PRO A 38 -6.38 -1.46 8.81
N GLN A 39 -5.11 -1.09 8.73
CA GLN A 39 -4.68 0.18 8.15
C GLN A 39 -3.99 -0.01 6.80
N VAL A 40 -2.96 -0.86 6.76
CA VAL A 40 -2.24 -1.23 5.53
C VAL A 40 -2.22 -2.74 5.40
N LEU A 41 -2.57 -3.23 4.21
CA LEU A 41 -2.36 -4.62 3.81
C LEU A 41 -1.13 -4.72 2.92
N MET A 42 -0.37 -5.80 3.08
CA MET A 42 0.74 -6.17 2.22
C MET A 42 0.44 -7.49 1.54
N ALA A 43 0.17 -7.42 0.24
CA ALA A 43 -0.14 -8.53 -0.63
C ALA A 43 1.13 -9.28 -1.04
N ASP A 44 1.00 -10.54 -1.43
CA ASP A 44 2.10 -11.26 -2.05
C ASP A 44 2.43 -10.62 -3.42
N PRO A 45 3.73 -10.40 -3.73
CA PRO A 45 4.15 -9.73 -4.96
C PRO A 45 4.04 -10.61 -6.21
N VAL A 46 3.66 -11.88 -6.07
CA VAL A 46 3.41 -12.82 -7.15
C VAL A 46 2.18 -13.65 -6.82
N PHE A 47 1.44 -14.06 -7.85
CA PHE A 47 0.24 -14.89 -7.69
C PHE A 47 0.08 -15.83 -8.89
N LYS A 48 -0.73 -16.89 -8.72
CA LYS A 48 -1.10 -17.77 -9.83
C LYS A 48 -2.48 -17.40 -10.38
N GLU A 49 -2.57 -17.27 -11.69
CA GLU A 49 -3.82 -17.12 -12.43
C GLU A 49 -3.80 -18.13 -13.59
N ASP A 50 -4.81 -19.00 -13.65
CA ASP A 50 -4.91 -20.09 -14.63
C ASP A 50 -3.67 -21.01 -14.66
N GLY A 51 -3.08 -21.27 -13.49
CA GLY A 51 -1.87 -22.08 -13.35
C GLY A 51 -0.57 -21.35 -13.68
N VAL A 52 -0.63 -20.11 -14.18
CA VAL A 52 0.52 -19.30 -14.59
C VAL A 52 0.86 -18.28 -13.50
N TRP A 53 2.14 -18.20 -13.13
CA TRP A 53 2.63 -17.18 -12.20
C TRP A 53 2.68 -15.80 -12.86
N LYS A 54 2.22 -14.77 -12.15
CA LYS A 54 2.19 -13.37 -12.59
C LYS A 54 2.71 -12.45 -11.50
N PRO A 55 3.44 -11.36 -11.85
CA PRO A 55 3.80 -10.32 -10.89
C PRO A 55 2.55 -9.55 -10.45
N PHE A 56 2.45 -9.27 -9.16
CA PHE A 56 1.43 -8.38 -8.62
C PHE A 56 1.95 -6.93 -8.58
N PRO A 57 1.29 -5.97 -9.26
CA PRO A 57 1.89 -4.66 -9.52
C PRO A 57 1.84 -3.70 -8.32
N ALA A 58 0.85 -3.81 -7.43
CA ALA A 58 0.66 -2.91 -6.29
C ALA A 58 0.43 -3.73 -5.02
N PHE A 59 1.49 -4.05 -4.28
CA PHE A 59 1.40 -4.97 -3.14
C PHE A 59 1.17 -4.29 -1.78
N LEU A 60 1.06 -2.97 -1.71
CA LEU A 60 0.63 -2.25 -0.49
C LEU A 60 -0.72 -1.57 -0.72
N TRP A 61 -1.70 -1.89 0.13
CA TRP A 61 -3.06 -1.35 0.04
C TRP A 61 -3.41 -0.60 1.32
N LEU A 62 -3.76 0.68 1.19
CA LEU A 62 -4.38 1.46 2.26
C LEU A 62 -5.85 1.04 2.38
N VAL A 63 -6.24 0.47 3.52
CA VAL A 63 -7.61 -0.03 3.74
C VAL A 63 -8.37 0.72 4.83
N CYS A 64 -7.70 1.49 5.69
CA CYS A 64 -8.36 2.36 6.67
C CYS A 64 -9.33 3.35 5.97
N PRO A 65 -10.66 3.29 6.25
CA PRO A 65 -11.64 4.13 5.56
C PRO A 65 -11.40 5.64 5.75
N ARG A 66 -11.05 6.06 6.97
CA ARG A 66 -10.73 7.46 7.27
C ARG A 66 -9.61 7.97 6.38
N LEU A 67 -8.48 7.27 6.38
CA LEU A 67 -7.31 7.68 5.58
C LEU A 67 -7.59 7.61 4.08
N LYS A 68 -8.32 6.58 3.60
CA LYS A 68 -8.73 6.49 2.19
C LYS A 68 -9.50 7.73 1.74
N ASN A 69 -10.47 8.17 2.53
CA ASN A 69 -11.30 9.33 2.22
C ASN A 69 -10.49 10.63 2.28
N LEU A 70 -9.71 10.84 3.33
CA LEU A 70 -8.88 12.05 3.46
C LEU A 70 -7.85 12.14 2.32
N VAL A 71 -7.23 11.03 1.93
CA VAL A 71 -6.33 10.99 0.78
C VAL A 71 -7.08 11.29 -0.51
N ALA A 72 -8.27 10.72 -0.71
CA ALA A 72 -9.09 11.04 -1.90
C ALA A 72 -9.46 12.53 -1.96
N ASP A 73 -9.71 13.17 -0.82
CA ASP A 73 -9.97 14.62 -0.75
C ASP A 73 -8.72 15.44 -1.13
N LEU A 74 -7.50 14.98 -0.79
CA LEU A 74 -6.25 15.61 -1.25
C LEU A 74 -6.00 15.42 -2.75
N GLU A 75 -6.30 14.23 -3.28
CA GLU A 75 -6.17 13.95 -4.72
C GLU A 75 -7.12 14.81 -5.55
N GLN A 76 -8.36 14.99 -5.10
CA GLN A 76 -9.34 15.89 -5.73
C GLN A 76 -8.89 17.36 -5.73
N LYS A 77 -8.11 17.77 -4.72
CA LYS A 77 -7.48 19.10 -4.66
C LYS A 77 -6.25 19.24 -5.56
N GLY A 78 -5.85 18.20 -6.27
CA GLY A 78 -4.78 18.25 -7.26
C GLY A 78 -3.39 17.90 -6.73
N GLN A 79 -3.25 17.41 -5.49
CA GLN A 79 -1.94 17.16 -4.87
C GLN A 79 -1.09 16.11 -5.60
N VAL A 80 -1.71 15.19 -6.34
CA VAL A 80 -0.98 14.25 -7.21
C VAL A 80 -0.08 15.01 -8.19
N ARG A 81 -0.59 16.09 -8.78
CA ARG A 81 0.16 16.93 -9.71
C ARG A 81 1.25 17.70 -8.98
N GLU A 82 0.97 18.23 -7.79
CA GLU A 82 1.94 18.98 -6.99
C GLU A 82 3.14 18.09 -6.60
N PHE A 83 2.90 16.86 -6.12
CA PHE A 83 3.98 15.93 -5.82
C PHE A 83 4.76 15.48 -7.06
N SER A 84 4.09 15.32 -8.21
CA SER A 84 4.79 15.02 -9.47
C SER A 84 5.69 16.18 -9.92
N GLN A 85 5.24 17.42 -9.73
CA GLN A 85 6.05 18.61 -9.98
C GLN A 85 7.24 18.67 -9.01
N LYS A 86 7.01 18.42 -7.72
CA LYS A 86 8.05 18.41 -6.70
C LYS A 86 9.13 17.36 -6.98
N LEU A 87 8.74 16.13 -7.37
CA LEU A 87 9.68 15.09 -7.82
C LEU A 87 10.54 15.52 -9.03
N SER A 88 10.05 16.47 -9.82
CA SER A 88 10.76 16.97 -11.01
C SER A 88 11.66 18.17 -10.71
N SER A 89 11.38 18.93 -9.65
CA SER A 89 12.05 20.20 -9.34
C SER A 89 12.94 20.17 -8.10
N ASP A 90 12.79 19.17 -7.24
CA ASP A 90 13.53 19.03 -5.98
C ASP A 90 14.31 17.70 -5.99
N ASP A 91 15.62 17.80 -6.23
CA ASP A 91 16.51 16.64 -6.36
C ASP A 91 16.66 15.88 -5.04
N ASP A 92 16.68 16.56 -3.89
CA ASP A 92 16.78 15.91 -2.57
C ASP A 92 15.51 15.10 -2.27
N PHE A 93 14.34 15.64 -2.60
CA PHE A 93 13.06 14.95 -2.44
C PHE A 93 12.98 13.73 -3.37
N LYS A 94 13.42 13.89 -4.61
CA LYS A 94 13.49 12.81 -5.60
C LYS A 94 14.44 11.70 -5.18
N ASP A 95 15.62 12.02 -4.66
CA ASP A 95 16.61 11.04 -4.24
C ASP A 95 16.09 10.20 -3.06
N LYS A 96 15.44 10.84 -2.08
CA LYS A 96 14.74 10.14 -0.99
C LYS A 96 13.64 9.23 -1.51
N PHE A 97 12.86 9.71 -2.48
CA PHE A 97 11.81 8.91 -3.10
C PHE A 97 12.36 7.68 -3.81
N LEU A 98 13.38 7.86 -4.67
CA LEU A 98 14.02 6.78 -5.40
C LEU A 98 14.68 5.76 -4.46
N HIS A 99 15.30 6.22 -3.39
CA HIS A 99 15.86 5.35 -2.35
C HIS A 99 14.78 4.42 -1.78
N GLY A 100 13.65 4.99 -1.32
CA GLY A 100 12.53 4.21 -0.79
C GLY A 100 11.92 3.26 -1.83
N GLN A 101 11.77 3.70 -3.08
CA GLN A 101 11.27 2.81 -4.15
C GLN A 101 12.22 1.64 -4.41
N ASN A 102 13.53 1.86 -4.38
CA ASN A 102 14.53 0.81 -4.56
C ASN A 102 14.51 -0.22 -3.42
N GLU A 103 14.31 0.21 -2.17
CA GLU A 103 14.13 -0.70 -1.04
C GLU A 103 12.89 -1.58 -1.20
N ILE A 104 11.77 -0.97 -1.60
CA ILE A 104 10.53 -1.69 -1.86
C ILE A 104 10.68 -2.67 -3.04
N ALA A 105 11.36 -2.28 -4.10
CA ALA A 105 11.66 -3.16 -5.24
C ALA A 105 12.46 -4.40 -4.79
N ARG A 106 13.52 -4.22 -3.99
CA ARG A 106 14.29 -5.34 -3.42
C ARG A 106 13.45 -6.23 -2.54
N LEU A 107 12.58 -5.64 -1.70
CA LEU A 107 11.67 -6.41 -0.85
C LEU A 107 10.71 -7.26 -1.67
N ARG A 108 10.08 -6.69 -2.72
CA ARG A 108 9.16 -7.42 -3.61
C ARG A 108 9.83 -8.60 -4.27
N VAL A 109 11.04 -8.41 -4.79
CA VAL A 109 11.82 -9.49 -5.41
C VAL A 109 12.15 -10.58 -4.38
N SER A 110 12.68 -10.21 -3.20
CA SER A 110 13.01 -11.17 -2.14
C SER A 110 11.80 -11.96 -1.64
N MET A 111 10.64 -11.31 -1.53
CA MET A 111 9.38 -11.98 -1.19
C MET A 111 8.94 -12.93 -2.31
N ALA A 112 9.02 -12.50 -3.58
CA ALA A 112 8.66 -13.32 -4.72
C ALA A 112 9.53 -14.58 -4.83
N GLU A 113 10.83 -14.48 -4.58
CA GLU A 113 11.77 -15.62 -4.57
C GLU A 113 11.42 -16.66 -3.50
N LYS A 114 10.83 -16.24 -2.37
CA LYS A 114 10.38 -17.16 -1.31
C LYS A 114 9.07 -17.87 -1.65
N ILE A 115 8.23 -17.24 -2.47
CA ILE A 115 6.89 -17.73 -2.83
C ILE A 115 6.93 -18.58 -4.10
N TYR A 116 7.76 -18.19 -5.07
CA TYR A 116 7.86 -18.87 -6.34
C TYR A 116 8.55 -20.23 -6.18
N PRO A 117 8.01 -21.33 -6.76
CA PRO A 117 8.62 -22.64 -6.68
C PRO A 117 9.82 -22.71 -7.62
N GLY A 118 11.02 -22.45 -7.09
CA GLY A 118 12.29 -22.50 -7.81
C GLY A 118 12.85 -21.12 -8.12
N GLU A 119 13.61 -21.00 -9.21
CA GLU A 119 14.19 -19.72 -9.62
C GLU A 119 13.11 -18.78 -10.20
N LEU A 120 13.05 -17.55 -9.69
CA LEU A 120 12.10 -16.55 -10.12
C LEU A 120 12.36 -16.16 -11.60
N PRO A 121 11.37 -16.29 -12.52
CA PRO A 121 11.56 -15.97 -13.92
C PRO A 121 11.98 -14.51 -14.13
N GLU A 122 12.91 -14.28 -15.05
CA GLU A 122 13.52 -12.96 -15.26
C GLU A 122 12.49 -11.87 -15.58
N HIS A 123 11.48 -12.16 -16.41
CA HIS A 123 10.42 -11.20 -16.73
C HIS A 123 9.59 -10.78 -15.49
N ILE A 124 9.39 -11.67 -14.51
CA ILE A 124 8.71 -11.34 -13.26
C ILE A 124 9.64 -10.47 -12.41
N ARG A 125 10.90 -10.88 -12.27
CA ARG A 125 11.94 -10.13 -11.55
C ARG A 125 12.05 -8.69 -12.07
N GLU A 126 12.13 -8.51 -13.38
CA GLU A 126 12.19 -7.20 -14.05
C GLU A 126 10.98 -6.34 -13.66
N ILE A 127 9.76 -6.87 -13.75
CA ILE A 127 8.55 -6.10 -13.42
C ILE A 127 8.55 -5.68 -11.95
N LEU A 128 8.94 -6.57 -11.04
CA LEU A 128 8.97 -6.27 -9.60
C LEU A 128 10.07 -5.25 -9.24
N SER A 129 11.19 -5.25 -9.96
CA SER A 129 12.32 -4.37 -9.69
C SER A 129 12.22 -2.99 -10.37
N THR A 130 11.44 -2.87 -11.44
CA THR A 130 11.36 -1.66 -12.28
C THR A 130 10.05 -0.89 -12.17
N THR A 131 9.14 -1.31 -11.28
CA THR A 131 7.88 -0.59 -11.06
C THR A 131 7.82 0.05 -9.68
N THR A 132 7.29 1.28 -9.63
CA THR A 132 6.98 1.99 -8.38
C THR A 132 5.91 1.27 -7.57
N ILE A 133 5.70 1.71 -6.33
CA ILE A 133 4.66 1.16 -5.44
C ILE A 133 3.24 1.27 -6.01
N ALA A 134 3.01 2.24 -6.90
CA ALA A 134 1.74 2.41 -7.62
C ALA A 134 1.68 1.59 -8.94
N GLY A 135 2.62 0.66 -9.15
CA GLY A 135 2.68 -0.18 -10.35
C GLY A 135 2.99 0.61 -11.64
N SER A 136 3.77 1.70 -11.55
CA SER A 136 4.20 2.49 -12.70
C SER A 136 5.65 2.20 -13.06
N ARG A 137 5.98 2.07 -14.35
CA ARG A 137 7.38 2.14 -14.83
C ARG A 137 7.89 3.58 -14.86
N ASP A 138 6.99 4.56 -14.76
CA ASP A 138 7.34 5.96 -14.67
C ASP A 138 7.56 6.36 -13.20
N PHE A 139 8.83 6.63 -12.86
CA PHE A 139 9.25 7.13 -11.56
C PHE A 139 9.16 8.66 -11.45
N LYS A 140 8.80 9.36 -12.54
CA LYS A 140 8.62 10.82 -12.58
C LYS A 140 7.19 11.24 -12.26
N GLY A 141 6.23 10.32 -12.30
CA GLY A 141 4.81 10.58 -12.11
C GLY A 141 4.23 9.89 -10.87
N VAL A 142 3.41 10.62 -10.13
CA VAL A 142 2.58 10.06 -9.06
C VAL A 142 1.23 9.66 -9.66
N LYS A 143 0.79 8.41 -9.45
CA LYS A 143 -0.52 7.94 -9.94
C LYS A 143 -1.64 8.17 -8.93
N CYS A 144 -1.42 7.74 -7.68
CA CYS A 144 -2.32 7.93 -6.56
C CYS A 144 -1.50 8.09 -5.28
N LEU A 145 -2.03 8.81 -4.30
CA LEU A 145 -1.40 9.06 -3.00
C LEU A 145 -1.63 7.91 -2.01
N HIS A 146 -2.65 7.05 -2.22
CA HIS A 146 -2.96 5.93 -1.31
C HIS A 146 -1.79 4.97 -1.17
N SER A 147 -1.13 4.61 -2.26
CA SER A 147 0.02 3.69 -2.23
C SER A 147 1.26 4.31 -1.59
N HIS A 148 1.47 5.62 -1.75
CA HIS A 148 2.58 6.33 -1.10
C HIS A 148 2.35 6.42 0.41
N LEU A 149 1.13 6.76 0.84
CA LEU A 149 0.78 6.76 2.26
C LEU A 149 0.86 5.34 2.86
N ALA A 150 0.40 4.32 2.14
CA ALA A 150 0.52 2.93 2.58
C ALA A 150 1.98 2.51 2.78
N GLN A 151 2.88 2.90 1.87
CA GLN A 151 4.32 2.65 2.02
C GLN A 151 4.89 3.35 3.23
N GLU A 152 4.56 4.63 3.42
CA GLU A 152 5.07 5.39 4.57
C GLU A 152 4.61 4.78 5.90
N LEU A 153 3.33 4.46 6.04
CA LEU A 153 2.81 3.83 7.25
C LEU A 153 3.47 2.48 7.54
N ALA A 154 3.83 1.73 6.50
CA ALA A 154 4.41 0.40 6.64
C ALA A 154 5.93 0.38 6.88
N PHE A 155 6.66 1.37 6.35
CA PHE A 155 8.12 1.32 6.23
C PHE A 155 8.85 2.63 6.55
N HIS A 156 8.15 3.75 6.68
CA HIS A 156 8.74 5.06 6.98
C HIS A 156 9.83 5.51 6.00
N ASN A 157 9.65 5.19 4.72
CA ASN A 157 10.64 5.44 3.68
C ASN A 157 10.04 6.05 2.40
N ASN A 158 8.88 6.71 2.48
CA ASN A 158 8.27 7.35 1.31
C ASN A 158 7.99 8.84 1.59
N PRO A 159 8.78 9.78 1.03
CA PRO A 159 8.65 11.19 1.38
C PRO A 159 7.31 11.81 0.95
N ILE A 160 6.69 11.31 -0.13
CA ILE A 160 5.32 11.71 -0.51
C ILE A 160 4.33 11.23 0.56
N GLY A 161 4.47 9.96 0.98
CA GLY A 161 3.63 9.40 2.04
C GLY A 161 3.79 10.14 3.36
N ALA A 162 5.00 10.58 3.70
CA ALA A 162 5.28 11.37 4.90
C ALA A 162 4.56 12.72 4.88
N GLU A 163 4.68 13.49 3.78
CA GLU A 163 3.98 14.77 3.64
C GLU A 163 2.46 14.62 3.56
N VAL A 164 1.96 13.54 2.96
CA VAL A 164 0.52 13.20 3.00
C VAL A 164 0.09 12.90 4.43
N LEU A 165 0.87 12.12 5.19
CA LEU A 165 0.58 11.77 6.58
C LEU A 165 0.55 13.01 7.49
N GLU A 166 1.42 13.98 7.26
CA GLU A 166 1.41 15.27 7.96
C GLU A 166 0.10 16.05 7.74
N GLN A 167 -0.53 15.90 6.58
CA GLN A 167 -1.79 16.58 6.27
C GLN A 167 -3.01 15.84 6.82
N VAL A 168 -3.11 14.53 6.58
CA VAL A 168 -4.27 13.72 7.00
C VAL A 168 -4.24 13.32 8.48
N LYS A 169 -3.07 13.47 9.11
CA LYS A 169 -2.72 13.08 10.49
C LYS A 169 -2.85 11.59 10.76
N ASN A 170 -2.06 11.11 11.71
CA ASN A 170 -2.19 9.76 12.24
C ASN A 170 -3.59 9.54 12.80
N CYS A 171 -4.08 8.30 12.69
CA CYS A 171 -5.31 7.90 13.36
C CYS A 171 -5.08 7.80 14.87
N SER A 172 -6.16 7.94 15.63
CA SER A 172 -6.25 7.85 17.08
C SER A 172 -7.29 6.80 17.48
N LYS A 173 -7.36 6.48 18.77
CA LYS A 173 -8.38 5.56 19.30
C LYS A 173 -9.81 6.09 19.14
N THR A 174 -9.98 7.41 19.02
CA THR A 174 -11.29 8.07 18.96
C THR A 174 -11.78 8.31 17.53
N ASP A 175 -10.95 8.04 16.52
CA ASP A 175 -11.34 8.21 15.12
C ASP A 175 -12.35 7.15 14.62
N CYS A 176 -12.50 6.03 15.35
CA CYS A 176 -13.43 4.95 15.01
C CYS A 176 -13.32 4.53 13.53
N CYS A 177 -12.10 4.31 13.04
CA CYS A 177 -11.74 4.14 11.64
C CYS A 177 -12.57 3.05 10.95
N GLY A 178 -12.81 1.91 11.61
CA GLY A 178 -13.62 0.81 11.07
C GLY A 178 -15.09 1.17 10.84
N LYS A 179 -15.61 2.23 11.47
CA LYS A 179 -16.99 2.74 11.32
C LYS A 179 -17.06 4.11 10.65
N TYR A 180 -15.93 4.63 10.19
CA TYR A 180 -15.80 6.02 9.75
C TYR A 180 -16.80 6.40 8.64
N ASN A 181 -17.03 5.52 7.67
CA ASN A 181 -17.96 5.80 6.57
C ASN A 181 -19.40 5.94 7.05
N SER A 182 -19.83 5.14 8.04
CA SER A 182 -21.16 5.25 8.64
C SER A 182 -21.32 6.54 9.42
N ILE A 183 -20.29 6.97 10.14
CA ILE A 183 -20.31 8.24 10.90
C ILE A 183 -20.37 9.44 9.95
N ARG A 184 -19.64 9.40 8.83
CA ARG A 184 -19.60 10.49 7.85
C ARG A 184 -20.89 10.65 7.06
N SER A 185 -21.65 9.58 6.80
CA SER A 185 -22.94 9.68 6.12
C SER A 185 -24.05 10.30 6.97
N ASP A 186 -23.86 10.33 8.28
CA ASP A 186 -24.82 10.87 9.26
C ASP A 186 -24.58 12.36 9.56
N LEU A 187 -23.56 12.98 8.95
CA LEU A 187 -23.16 14.39 9.09
C LEU A 187 -23.55 15.20 7.84
#